data_AF-A0A5M6II43-F1
#
_entry.id   AF-A0A5M6II43-F1
#
_cell.length_a   1.000
_cell.length_b   1.000
_cell.length_c   1.000
_cell.angle_alpha   90.00
_cell.angle_beta   90.00
_cell.angle_gamma   90.00
#
_symmetry.space_group_name_H-M   'P 1'
#
loop_
_entity.id
_entity.type
_entity.pdbx_description
1 polymer ?
#
loop_
_entity_poly.entity_id
_entity_poly.type
_entity_poly.pdbx_seq_one_letter_code
_entity_poly.pdbx_strand_id
1 'polypeptide(L)'
;MPTYRYESTTIDSDNPADRVRLEQLHSRGARLLCPCVDPPLEMYLARTASGIIVKRMPETGPHHAPSCPSWEPPPELGGLAPLIGQAIVENPEEGTTLLRLGFPLSRRSNRLKSSPERGAAPGDTVKFQRKKLTLRGLLHYLWDEARLTHWTPKWAGRRSWHVVQSHLLAAAGSKATSTAPLASTLYVAEPFIAEQKEAIADRRR
;
A
#
# COMPACT_ATOMS: atom_id res chain seq x y z
N MET A 1 0.36 -15.21 12.11
CA MET A 1 -0.99 -14.76 11.70
C MET A 1 -1.51 -13.93 12.85
N PRO A 2 -2.19 -12.81 12.60
CA PRO A 2 -2.60 -11.96 13.70
C PRO A 2 -3.73 -12.66 14.46
N THR A 3 -3.37 -13.22 15.62
CA THR A 3 -4.33 -13.70 16.59
C THR A 3 -4.70 -12.54 17.52
N TYR A 4 -5.99 -12.40 17.79
CA TYR A 4 -6.53 -11.37 18.67
C TYR A 4 -7.09 -12.03 19.92
N ARG A 5 -7.25 -11.25 20.99
CA ARG A 5 -7.88 -11.71 22.24
C ARG A 5 -9.22 -11.02 22.43
N TYR A 6 -10.21 -11.79 22.86
CA TYR A 6 -11.46 -11.29 23.40
C TYR A 6 -11.73 -12.04 24.69
N GLU A 7 -11.75 -11.33 25.82
CA GLU A 7 -11.82 -11.94 27.15
C GLU A 7 -10.72 -13.03 27.31
N SER A 8 -11.11 -14.28 27.58
CA SER A 8 -10.20 -15.43 27.70
C SER A 8 -9.95 -16.19 26.40
N THR A 9 -10.56 -15.78 25.27
CA THR A 9 -10.46 -16.52 24.00
C THR A 9 -9.51 -15.85 23.01
N THR A 10 -8.80 -16.68 22.25
CA THR A 10 -8.04 -16.26 21.07
C THR A 10 -8.90 -16.39 19.83
N ILE A 11 -8.86 -15.39 18.96
CA ILE A 11 -9.61 -15.30 17.70
C ILE A 11 -8.61 -15.18 16.57
N ASP A 12 -8.73 -16.04 15.56
CA ASP A 12 -7.98 -15.94 14.30
C ASP A 12 -8.90 -15.41 13.20
N SER A 13 -8.60 -14.24 12.64
CA SER A 13 -9.45 -13.63 11.60
C SER A 13 -9.52 -14.43 10.30
N ASP A 14 -8.53 -15.30 10.05
CA ASP A 14 -8.46 -16.12 8.84
C ASP A 14 -9.18 -17.46 9.01
N ASN A 15 -9.48 -17.87 10.24
CA ASN A 15 -10.18 -19.12 10.55
C ASN A 15 -11.68 -19.00 10.24
N PRO A 16 -12.26 -19.87 9.38
CA PRO A 16 -13.69 -19.83 9.05
C PRO A 16 -14.63 -19.90 10.26
N ALA A 17 -14.27 -20.67 11.30
CA ALA A 17 -15.08 -20.79 12.50
C ALA A 17 -15.14 -19.47 13.30
N ASP A 18 -14.03 -18.73 13.31
CA ASP A 18 -13.91 -17.46 14.02
C ASP A 18 -14.61 -16.32 13.27
N ARG A 19 -14.84 -16.44 11.96
CA ARG A 19 -15.60 -15.43 11.19
C ARG A 19 -17.04 -15.27 11.68
N VAL A 20 -17.72 -16.37 11.99
CA VAL A 20 -19.08 -16.33 12.56
C VAL A 20 -19.07 -15.61 13.92
N ARG A 21 -18.04 -15.87 14.72
CA ARG A 21 -17.85 -15.22 16.02
C ARG A 21 -17.58 -13.72 15.88
N LEU A 22 -16.78 -13.31 14.88
CA LEU A 22 -16.54 -11.89 14.59
C LEU A 22 -17.83 -11.13 14.26
N GLU A 23 -18.79 -11.76 13.58
CA GLU A 23 -20.10 -11.13 13.32
C GLU A 23 -20.90 -10.90 14.60
N GLN A 24 -20.92 -11.89 15.51
CA GLN A 24 -21.59 -11.78 16.81
C GLN A 24 -20.94 -10.74 17.72
N LEU A 25 -19.60 -10.64 17.69
CA LEU A 25 -18.87 -9.64 18.45
C LEU A 25 -19.09 -8.24 17.88
N HIS A 26 -19.13 -8.10 16.56
CA HIS A 26 -19.42 -6.82 15.91
C HIS A 26 -20.82 -6.30 16.26
N SER A 27 -21.85 -7.16 16.27
CA SER A 27 -23.22 -6.73 16.63
C SER A 27 -23.35 -6.26 18.08
N ARG A 28 -22.45 -6.70 18.96
CA ARG A 28 -22.35 -6.28 20.37
C ARG A 28 -21.46 -5.05 20.58
N GLY A 29 -20.84 -4.51 19.53
CA GLY A 29 -19.87 -3.42 19.65
C GLY A 29 -18.61 -3.82 20.42
N ALA A 30 -18.27 -5.12 20.44
CA ALA A 30 -17.12 -5.63 21.17
C ALA A 30 -15.79 -5.11 20.60
N ARG A 31 -14.82 -4.98 21.49
CA ARG A 31 -13.43 -4.63 21.16
C ARG A 31 -12.54 -5.86 21.29
N LEU A 32 -11.66 -6.05 20.33
CA LEU A 32 -10.62 -7.07 20.40
C LEU A 32 -9.34 -6.47 20.94
N LEU A 33 -8.44 -7.31 21.41
CA LEU A 33 -7.12 -6.91 21.89
C LEU A 33 -6.04 -7.54 21.01
N CYS A 34 -5.08 -6.74 20.57
CA CYS A 34 -3.88 -7.21 19.90
C CYS A 34 -2.82 -7.57 20.97
N PRO A 35 -2.41 -8.85 21.07
CA PRO A 35 -1.48 -9.30 22.10
C PRO A 35 -0.01 -9.06 21.75
N CYS A 36 0.28 -8.21 20.77
CA CYS A 36 1.66 -8.02 20.26
C CYS A 36 2.60 -7.28 21.23
N VAL A 37 2.03 -6.57 22.20
CA VAL A 37 2.72 -5.80 23.24
C VAL A 37 1.96 -5.96 24.56
N ASP A 38 2.58 -5.59 25.69
CA ASP A 38 1.97 -5.58 27.02
C ASP A 38 2.02 -4.15 27.60
N PRO A 39 0.89 -3.54 28.03
CA PRO A 39 -0.47 -4.07 27.94
C PRO A 39 -0.96 -4.21 26.49
N PRO A 40 -1.90 -5.13 26.20
CA PRO A 40 -2.38 -5.36 24.84
C PRO A 40 -3.20 -4.17 24.32
N LEU A 41 -3.13 -3.93 23.01
CA LEU A 41 -3.75 -2.77 22.36
C LEU A 41 -5.17 -3.06 21.89
N GLU A 42 -6.07 -2.11 22.06
CA GLU A 42 -7.45 -2.21 21.57
C GLU A 42 -7.51 -2.23 20.03
N MET A 43 -8.44 -3.00 19.49
CA MET A 43 -8.75 -3.15 18.08
C MET A 43 -10.27 -3.09 17.89
N TYR A 44 -10.71 -2.63 16.71
CA TYR A 44 -12.13 -2.56 16.38
C TYR A 44 -12.53 -3.47 15.23
N LEU A 45 -13.81 -3.83 15.22
CA LEU A 45 -14.42 -4.60 14.16
C LEU A 45 -15.10 -3.64 13.17
N ALA A 46 -14.86 -3.83 11.88
CA ALA A 46 -15.47 -3.05 10.81
C ALA A 46 -16.13 -3.95 9.78
N ARG A 47 -17.32 -3.56 9.31
CA ARG A 47 -18.01 -4.25 8.21
C ARG A 47 -17.53 -3.73 6.86
N THR A 48 -17.22 -4.66 5.96
CA THR A 48 -16.91 -4.43 4.55
C THR A 48 -17.83 -5.28 3.67
N ALA A 49 -17.77 -5.09 2.34
CA ALA A 49 -18.47 -5.95 1.39
C ALA A 49 -18.06 -7.44 1.48
N SER A 50 -16.86 -7.71 1.99
CA SER A 50 -16.29 -9.06 2.15
C SER A 50 -16.47 -9.67 3.54
N GLY A 51 -17.15 -8.98 4.47
CA GLY A 51 -17.44 -9.48 5.82
C GLY A 51 -16.96 -8.55 6.93
N ILE A 52 -16.73 -9.09 8.13
CA ILE A 52 -16.14 -8.36 9.25
C ILE A 52 -14.62 -8.49 9.20
N ILE A 53 -13.93 -7.35 9.27
CA ILE A 53 -12.47 -7.28 9.40
C ILE A 53 -12.07 -6.62 10.71
N VAL A 54 -10.94 -7.04 11.26
CA VAL A 54 -10.33 -6.45 12.46
C VAL A 54 -9.40 -5.32 12.03
N LYS A 55 -9.58 -4.12 12.59
CA LYS A 55 -8.77 -2.94 12.31
C LYS A 55 -8.13 -2.40 13.59
N ARG A 56 -6.92 -1.84 13.45
CA ARG A 56 -6.22 -1.13 14.53
C ARG A 56 -6.97 0.14 14.90
N MET A 57 -6.94 0.55 16.16
CA MET A 57 -7.50 1.84 16.54
C MET A 57 -6.79 2.98 15.81
N PRO A 58 -7.47 4.10 15.48
CA PRO A 58 -6.83 5.26 14.87
C PRO A 58 -5.59 5.69 15.66
N GLU A 59 -4.54 6.13 14.95
CA GLU A 59 -3.27 6.58 15.55
C GLU A 59 -2.51 5.55 16.42
N THR A 60 -2.92 4.28 16.45
CA THR A 60 -2.22 3.25 17.26
C THR A 60 -1.15 2.45 16.53
N GLY A 61 -0.96 2.66 15.22
CA GLY A 61 0.00 1.92 14.39
C GLY A 61 1.42 1.84 14.99
N PRO A 62 2.02 2.98 15.41
CA PRO A 62 3.35 3.00 16.00
C PRO A 62 3.47 2.26 17.35
N HIS A 63 2.36 2.02 18.04
CA HIS A 63 2.34 1.39 19.36
C HIS A 63 2.41 -0.15 19.30
N HIS A 64 2.13 -0.74 18.13
CA HIS A 64 2.27 -2.18 17.94
C HIS A 64 3.76 -2.60 17.89
N ALA A 65 4.05 -3.87 18.14
CA ALA A 65 5.40 -4.39 17.92
C ALA A 65 5.77 -4.32 16.42
N PRO A 66 7.01 -4.01 16.02
CA PRO A 66 7.40 -3.90 14.60
C PRO A 66 7.15 -5.15 13.74
N SER A 67 7.04 -6.32 14.36
CA SER A 67 6.70 -7.60 13.71
C SER A 67 5.19 -7.84 13.58
N CYS A 68 4.35 -6.99 14.19
CA CYS A 68 2.91 -7.06 14.13
C CYS A 68 2.40 -6.56 12.76
N PRO A 69 1.42 -7.25 12.14
CA PRO A 69 0.79 -6.76 10.90
C PRO A 69 0.09 -5.40 11.03
N SER A 70 -0.30 -5.03 12.26
CA SER A 70 -0.95 -3.74 12.57
C SER A 70 0.04 -2.61 12.83
N TRP A 71 1.35 -2.89 12.87
CA TRP A 71 2.36 -1.87 13.04
C TRP A 71 2.51 -1.02 11.80
N GLU A 72 2.66 0.28 12.03
CA GLU A 72 2.91 1.28 10.99
C GLU A 72 3.86 2.34 11.55
N PRO A 73 4.89 2.75 10.80
CA PRO A 73 5.80 3.80 11.26
C PRO A 73 5.04 5.13 11.43
N PRO A 74 5.45 5.99 12.39
CA PRO A 74 4.93 7.34 12.51
C PRO A 74 4.95 8.07 11.15
N PRO A 75 3.88 8.78 10.77
CA PRO A 75 3.80 9.48 9.49
C PRO A 75 4.95 10.46 9.25
N GLU A 76 5.50 11.03 10.33
CA GLU A 76 6.64 11.96 10.32
C GLU A 76 7.94 11.32 9.81
N LEU A 77 8.10 10.01 10.04
CA LEU A 77 9.22 9.23 9.51
C LEU A 77 8.95 8.80 8.06
N GLY A 78 7.69 8.89 7.61
CA GLY A 78 7.26 8.59 6.25
C GLY A 78 7.39 9.79 5.32
N GLY A 79 8.18 9.66 4.26
CA GLY A 79 8.23 10.66 3.18
C GLY A 79 6.93 10.80 2.37
N LEU A 80 5.93 9.94 2.63
CA LEU A 80 4.66 9.88 1.92
C LEU A 80 3.57 10.78 2.53
N ALA A 81 3.63 11.08 3.83
CA ALA A 81 2.63 11.90 4.51
C ALA A 81 2.30 13.23 3.79
N PRO A 82 3.28 14.04 3.33
CA PRO A 82 2.97 15.28 2.60
C PRO A 82 2.41 15.06 1.18
N LEU A 83 2.38 13.82 0.69
CA LEU A 83 1.90 13.44 -0.63
C LEU A 83 0.47 12.89 -0.60
N ILE A 84 -0.01 12.41 0.55
CA ILE A 84 -1.39 11.95 0.75
C ILE A 84 -2.35 13.14 0.55
N GLY A 85 -3.43 12.92 -0.20
CA GLY A 85 -4.40 13.94 -0.60
C GLY A 85 -3.94 14.86 -1.73
N GLN A 86 -2.64 14.87 -2.08
CA GLN A 86 -2.09 15.68 -3.18
C GLN A 86 -1.68 14.83 -4.37
N ALA A 87 -0.66 13.99 -4.18
CA ALA A 87 -0.09 13.10 -5.18
C ALA A 87 -0.70 11.70 -5.11
N ILE A 88 -1.12 11.27 -3.92
CA ILE A 88 -1.77 9.99 -3.65
C ILE A 88 -3.21 10.31 -3.24
N VAL A 89 -4.17 9.93 -4.06
CA VAL A 89 -5.60 10.17 -3.81
C VAL A 89 -6.31 8.83 -3.80
N GLU A 90 -6.75 8.41 -2.63
CA GLU A 90 -7.50 7.16 -2.45
C GLU A 90 -8.97 7.38 -2.78
N ASN A 91 -9.58 6.43 -3.49
CA ASN A 91 -11.01 6.33 -3.70
C ASN A 91 -11.53 5.09 -2.93
N PRO A 92 -12.05 5.28 -1.70
CA PRO A 92 -12.50 4.17 -0.86
C PRO A 92 -13.68 3.38 -1.45
N GLU A 93 -14.52 4.01 -2.28
CA GLU A 93 -15.71 3.35 -2.85
C GLU A 93 -15.33 2.33 -3.93
N GLU A 94 -14.35 2.70 -4.77
CA GLU A 94 -13.85 1.83 -5.84
C GLU A 94 -12.67 0.95 -5.40
N GLY A 95 -12.09 1.23 -4.23
CA GLY A 95 -10.86 0.58 -3.77
C GLY A 95 -9.64 0.89 -4.64
N THR A 96 -9.66 2.01 -5.36
CA THR A 96 -8.58 2.42 -6.27
C THR A 96 -7.78 3.58 -5.67
N THR A 97 -6.51 3.72 -6.09
CA THR A 97 -5.69 4.88 -5.73
C THR A 97 -5.15 5.58 -6.96
N LEU A 98 -5.42 6.88 -7.08
CA LEU A 98 -4.88 7.73 -8.13
C LEU A 98 -3.51 8.28 -7.70
N LEU A 99 -2.49 8.00 -8.52
CA LEU A 99 -1.12 8.46 -8.35
C LEU A 99 -0.79 9.54 -9.38
N ARG A 100 -0.52 10.77 -8.92
CA ARG A 100 -0.09 11.88 -9.77
C ARG A 100 1.42 11.90 -9.88
N LEU A 101 1.92 11.55 -11.06
CA LEU A 101 3.36 11.46 -11.32
C LEU A 101 3.94 12.80 -11.78
N GLY A 102 5.15 13.09 -11.31
CA GLY A 102 5.94 14.28 -11.65
C GLY A 102 6.84 14.08 -12.87
N PHE A 103 6.76 12.93 -13.53
CA PHE A 103 7.57 12.56 -14.68
C PHE A 103 6.68 12.01 -15.81
N PRO A 104 7.09 12.15 -17.07
CA PRO A 104 6.32 11.65 -18.20
C PRO A 104 6.41 10.12 -18.31
N LEU A 105 5.28 9.47 -18.61
CA LEU A 105 5.20 8.02 -18.89
C LEU A 105 5.41 7.67 -20.38
N SER A 106 5.35 8.67 -21.25
CA SER A 106 5.64 8.50 -22.69
C SER A 106 6.93 9.23 -23.04
N ARG A 107 7.84 8.52 -23.70
CA ARG A 107 8.96 9.14 -24.40
C ARG A 107 8.42 9.70 -25.71
N ARG A 108 7.84 10.91 -25.68
CA ARG A 108 7.63 11.65 -26.93
C ARG A 108 9.01 11.96 -27.50
N SER A 109 9.43 11.22 -28.52
CA SER A 109 10.57 11.61 -29.34
C SER A 109 10.24 13.00 -29.92
N ASN A 110 11.01 13.99 -29.49
CA ASN A 110 11.03 15.33 -30.05
C ASN A 110 9.67 16.06 -30.12
N ARG A 111 9.25 16.64 -29.00
CA ARG A 111 8.52 17.92 -29.08
C ARG A 111 9.22 18.91 -28.15
N LEU A 112 9.60 20.04 -28.71
CA LEU A 112 10.29 21.14 -28.05
C LEU A 112 9.74 21.36 -26.63
N LYS A 113 10.66 21.59 -25.69
CA LYS A 113 10.39 22.09 -24.34
C LYS A 113 9.21 23.06 -24.38
N SER A 114 8.08 22.71 -23.78
CA SER A 114 7.16 23.75 -23.31
C SER A 114 7.93 24.53 -22.25
N SER A 115 8.28 25.77 -22.58
CA SER A 115 8.89 26.73 -21.66
C SER A 115 8.14 26.77 -20.32
N PRO A 116 8.82 27.14 -19.22
CA PRO A 116 8.11 27.55 -18.02
C PRO A 116 7.19 28.72 -18.40
N GLU A 117 5.93 28.67 -17.96
CA GLU A 117 4.97 29.77 -18.11
C GLU A 117 5.61 31.08 -17.66
N ARG A 118 5.95 31.95 -18.62
CA ARG A 118 6.32 33.33 -18.38
C ARG A 118 5.05 34.15 -18.56
N GLY A 119 4.61 34.80 -17.48
CA GLY A 119 3.66 35.91 -17.52
C GLY A 119 2.27 35.60 -16.97
N ALA A 120 2.13 35.62 -15.64
CA ALA A 120 0.91 36.09 -15.01
C ALA A 120 1.31 37.18 -14.00
N ALA A 121 0.65 38.33 -14.10
CA ALA A 121 0.81 39.52 -13.25
C ALA A 121 0.66 39.17 -11.74
N PRO A 122 1.12 40.03 -10.81
CA PRO A 122 1.16 39.71 -9.38
C PRO A 122 -0.25 39.79 -8.79
N GLY A 123 -1.04 38.76 -9.03
CA GLY A 123 -2.23 38.46 -8.26
C GLY A 123 -1.84 37.49 -7.16
N ASP A 124 -1.98 37.94 -5.92
CA ASP A 124 -1.72 37.22 -4.67
C ASP A 124 -2.65 35.99 -4.54
N THR A 125 -2.38 34.99 -5.37
CA THR A 125 -3.00 33.68 -5.33
C THR A 125 -1.86 32.70 -5.15
N VAL A 126 -1.71 32.23 -3.91
CA VAL A 126 -0.82 31.12 -3.58
C VAL A 126 -1.27 29.92 -4.41
N LYS A 127 -0.68 29.76 -5.61
CA LYS A 127 -0.83 28.55 -6.42
C LYS A 127 -0.20 27.44 -5.61
N PHE A 128 -1.00 26.72 -4.82
CA PHE A 128 -0.59 25.47 -4.20
C PHE A 128 -0.20 24.51 -5.34
N GLN A 129 1.10 24.48 -5.66
CA GLN A 129 1.64 23.47 -6.55
C GLN A 129 1.44 22.13 -5.85
N ARG A 130 0.42 21.37 -6.29
CA ARG A 130 0.17 20.03 -5.79
C ARG A 130 1.45 19.22 -5.95
N LYS A 131 1.98 18.70 -4.84
CA LYS A 131 3.16 17.84 -4.88
C LYS A 131 2.85 16.64 -5.78
N LYS A 132 3.82 16.24 -6.61
CA LYS A 132 3.71 15.09 -7.51
C LYS A 132 4.73 14.03 -7.07
N LEU A 133 4.42 12.76 -7.33
CA LEU A 133 5.33 11.65 -7.06
C LEU A 133 6.51 11.69 -8.03
N THR A 134 7.73 11.71 -7.49
CA THR A 134 8.94 11.43 -8.27
C THR A 134 9.00 9.94 -8.58
N LEU A 135 9.87 9.53 -9.52
CA LEU A 135 10.08 8.10 -9.82
C LEU A 135 10.50 7.32 -8.57
N ARG A 136 11.41 7.89 -7.77
CA ARG A 136 11.83 7.32 -6.48
C ARG A 136 10.67 7.25 -5.47
N GLY A 137 9.83 8.30 -5.42
CA GLY A 137 8.64 8.31 -4.56
C GLY A 137 7.65 7.22 -4.94
N LEU A 138 7.41 7.00 -6.23
CA LEU A 138 6.58 5.90 -6.73
C LEU A 138 7.15 4.54 -6.34
N LEU A 139 8.46 4.35 -6.46
CA LEU A 139 9.13 3.12 -6.03
C LEU A 139 8.90 2.85 -4.54
N HIS A 140 9.18 3.84 -3.68
CA HIS A 140 8.97 3.68 -2.23
C HIS A 140 7.51 3.39 -1.89
N TYR A 141 6.59 4.10 -2.53
CA TYR A 141 5.15 3.87 -2.37
C TYR A 141 4.77 2.43 -2.72
N LEU A 142 5.19 1.92 -3.89
CA LEU A 142 4.90 0.55 -4.29
C LEU A 142 5.56 -0.48 -3.38
N TRP A 143 6.76 -0.21 -2.87
CA TRP A 143 7.46 -1.10 -1.94
C TRP A 143 6.73 -1.23 -0.61
N ASP A 144 6.17 -0.13 -0.13
CA ASP A 144 5.40 -0.09 1.11
C ASP A 144 4.02 -0.73 0.94
N GLU A 145 3.30 -0.40 -0.14
CA GLU A 145 2.00 -0.99 -0.48
C GLU A 145 2.11 -2.51 -0.70
N ALA A 146 3.21 -2.98 -1.28
CA ALA A 146 3.52 -4.39 -1.45
C ALA A 146 3.92 -5.09 -0.13
N ARG A 147 4.01 -4.34 0.98
CA ARG A 147 4.50 -4.75 2.31
C ARG A 147 5.94 -5.29 2.30
N LEU A 148 6.72 -4.93 1.28
CA LEU A 148 8.11 -5.37 1.13
C LEU A 148 9.06 -4.67 2.12
N THR A 149 8.61 -3.55 2.72
CA THR A 149 9.26 -2.84 3.83
C THR A 149 9.22 -3.62 5.15
N HIS A 150 8.28 -4.56 5.30
CA HIS A 150 8.14 -5.37 6.52
C HIS A 150 8.89 -6.70 6.39
N TRP A 151 9.56 -7.12 7.45
CA TRP A 151 10.08 -8.48 7.56
C TRP A 151 9.15 -9.33 8.43
N THR A 152 8.88 -10.56 8.00
CA THR A 152 8.18 -11.56 8.81
C THR A 152 8.97 -12.88 8.81
N PRO A 153 8.88 -13.70 9.87
CA PRO A 153 9.57 -15.00 9.91
C PRO A 153 9.20 -15.92 8.75
N LYS A 154 7.97 -15.80 8.19
CA LYS A 154 7.53 -16.59 7.03
C LYS A 154 8.34 -16.31 5.76
N TRP A 155 8.99 -15.14 5.68
CA TRP A 155 9.79 -14.73 4.54
C TRP A 155 11.22 -15.27 4.59
N ALA A 156 11.65 -15.84 5.72
CA ALA A 156 12.94 -16.52 5.83
C ALA A 156 13.05 -17.62 4.76
N GLY A 157 14.05 -17.50 3.88
CA GLY A 157 14.27 -18.41 2.74
C GLY A 157 13.21 -18.35 1.63
N ARG A 158 12.20 -17.47 1.74
CA ARG A 158 11.06 -17.41 0.81
C ARG A 158 10.86 -16.07 0.11
N ARG A 159 11.60 -15.01 0.48
CA ARG A 159 11.58 -13.73 -0.26
C ARG A 159 12.40 -13.81 -1.55
N SER A 160 12.01 -14.71 -2.46
CA SER A 160 12.59 -14.82 -3.79
C SER A 160 12.12 -13.67 -4.69
N TRP A 161 12.82 -13.42 -5.80
CA TRP A 161 12.41 -12.39 -6.76
C TRP A 161 10.99 -12.61 -7.30
N HIS A 162 10.57 -13.86 -7.50
CA HIS A 162 9.22 -14.19 -7.91
C HIS A 162 8.16 -13.64 -6.94
N VAL A 163 8.40 -13.77 -5.63
CA VAL A 163 7.51 -13.22 -4.59
C VAL A 163 7.52 -11.69 -4.64
N VAL A 164 8.70 -11.07 -4.75
CA VAL A 164 8.82 -9.61 -4.87
C VAL A 164 8.04 -9.09 -6.08
N GLN A 165 8.22 -9.70 -7.25
CA GLN A 165 7.52 -9.33 -8.47
C GLN A 165 6.00 -9.47 -8.31
N SER A 166 5.53 -10.61 -7.79
CA SER A 166 4.10 -10.87 -7.59
C SER A 166 3.46 -9.82 -6.67
N HIS A 167 4.11 -9.50 -5.55
CA HIS A 167 3.63 -8.48 -4.62
C HIS A 167 3.61 -7.07 -5.23
N LEU A 168 4.64 -6.70 -6.02
CA LEU A 168 4.66 -5.40 -6.72
C LEU A 168 3.55 -5.28 -7.77
N LEU A 169 3.31 -6.34 -8.55
CA LEU A 169 2.23 -6.36 -9.54
C LEU A 169 0.86 -6.31 -8.89
N ALA A 170 0.66 -7.05 -7.79
CA ALA A 170 -0.57 -7.00 -7.00
C ALA A 170 -0.81 -5.60 -6.43
N ALA A 171 0.23 -4.97 -5.86
CA ALA A 171 0.16 -3.61 -5.33
C ALA A 171 -0.15 -2.58 -6.43
N ALA A 172 0.34 -2.77 -7.65
CA ALA A 172 0.05 -1.90 -8.79
C ALA A 172 -1.36 -2.10 -9.39
N GLY A 173 -1.99 -3.26 -9.16
CA GLY A 173 -3.26 -3.65 -9.77
C GLY A 173 -4.43 -2.73 -9.42
N SER A 174 -4.46 -2.18 -8.21
CA SER A 174 -5.49 -1.23 -7.76
C SER A 174 -5.09 0.25 -7.93
N LYS A 175 -4.01 0.53 -8.66
CA LYS A 175 -3.45 1.88 -8.79
C LYS A 175 -3.62 2.39 -10.21
N ALA A 176 -3.99 3.64 -10.33
CA ALA A 176 -4.13 4.33 -11.60
C ALA A 176 -3.28 5.59 -11.61
N THR A 177 -2.83 5.97 -12.80
CA THR A 177 -2.29 7.30 -13.08
C THR A 177 -3.39 8.14 -13.73
N SER A 178 -3.15 9.44 -13.94
CA SER A 178 -4.14 10.30 -14.61
C SER A 178 -4.47 9.86 -16.04
N THR A 179 -3.67 8.99 -16.66
CA THR A 179 -3.81 8.59 -18.06
C THR A 179 -4.20 7.13 -18.25
N ALA A 180 -3.82 6.23 -17.34
CA ALA A 180 -4.01 4.79 -17.48
C ALA A 180 -3.84 4.07 -16.14
N PRO A 181 -4.35 2.82 -16.01
CA PRO A 181 -3.97 1.92 -14.92
C PRO A 181 -2.44 1.79 -14.80
N LEU A 182 -1.90 1.77 -13.59
CA LEU A 182 -0.46 1.69 -13.39
C LEU A 182 0.10 0.36 -13.89
N ALA A 183 -0.66 -0.73 -13.70
CA ALA A 183 -0.29 -2.07 -14.13
C ALA A 183 -0.07 -2.20 -15.65
N SER A 184 -0.68 -1.34 -16.48
CA SER A 184 -0.45 -1.38 -17.94
C SER A 184 0.84 -0.67 -18.36
N THR A 185 1.42 0.16 -17.50
CA THR A 185 2.64 0.93 -17.79
C THR A 185 3.85 0.43 -17.01
N LEU A 186 3.64 -0.15 -15.83
CA LEU A 186 4.70 -0.63 -14.96
C LEU A 186 5.31 -1.92 -15.50
N TYR A 187 6.59 -1.87 -15.84
CA TYR A 187 7.38 -3.06 -16.15
C TYR A 187 8.13 -3.52 -14.90
N VAL A 188 7.87 -4.76 -14.46
CA VAL A 188 8.65 -5.44 -13.41
C VAL A 188 9.26 -6.69 -14.00
N ALA A 189 10.59 -6.77 -14.00
CA ALA A 189 11.32 -7.86 -14.64
C ALA A 189 10.86 -9.23 -14.11
N GLU A 190 10.70 -10.20 -15.01
CA GLU A 190 10.36 -11.58 -14.66
C GLU A 190 11.53 -12.31 -13.98
N PRO A 191 11.25 -13.33 -13.14
CA PRO A 191 12.29 -14.16 -12.53
C PRO A 191 13.18 -14.81 -13.57
N PHE A 192 14.47 -14.74 -13.30
CA PHE A 192 15.46 -15.42 -14.11
C PHE A 192 15.44 -16.92 -13.79
N ILE A 193 15.10 -17.72 -14.80
CA ILE A 193 15.16 -19.17 -14.79
C ILE A 193 16.20 -19.56 -15.84
N ALA A 194 17.27 -20.24 -15.45
CA ALA A 194 18.44 -20.47 -16.31
C ALA A 194 18.06 -21.22 -17.59
N GLU A 195 17.14 -22.19 -17.47
CA GLU A 195 16.62 -23.00 -18.56
C GLU A 195 15.78 -22.20 -19.56
N GLN A 196 15.26 -21.04 -19.16
CA GLN A 196 14.42 -20.16 -20.00
C GLN A 196 15.13 -18.88 -20.43
N LYS A 197 16.47 -18.80 -20.28
CA LYS A 197 17.25 -17.59 -20.53
C LYS A 197 16.95 -16.93 -21.87
N GLU A 198 16.87 -17.71 -22.95
CA GLU A 198 16.60 -17.20 -24.30
C GLU A 198 15.15 -16.68 -24.43
N ALA A 199 14.17 -17.44 -23.94
CA ALA A 199 12.77 -17.03 -23.96
C ALA A 199 12.52 -15.75 -23.12
N ILE A 200 13.20 -15.60 -21.99
CA ILE A 200 13.18 -14.39 -21.16
C ILE A 200 13.83 -13.21 -21.90
N ALA A 201 14.91 -13.45 -22.65
CA ALA A 201 15.55 -12.40 -23.43
C ALA A 201 14.67 -11.93 -24.59
N ASP A 202 13.98 -12.85 -25.26
CA ASP A 202 13.08 -12.53 -26.37
C ASP A 202 11.86 -11.73 -25.91
N ARG A 203 11.29 -12.02 -24.74
CA ARG A 203 10.19 -11.24 -24.15
C ARG A 203 10.57 -9.80 -23.76
N ARG A 204 11.86 -9.48 -23.68
CA ARG A 204 12.37 -8.14 -23.35
C ARG A 204 12.64 -7.26 -24.58
N ARG A 205 12.71 -7.87 -25.77
CA ARG A 205 12.93 -7.15 -27.03
C ARG A 205 11.64 -6.51 -27.51
#